data_AF-A0A6L8EYW3-F1
#
_entry.id   AF-A0A6L8EYW3-F1
#
_cell.length_a   1.000
_cell.length_b   1.000
_cell.length_c   1.000
_cell.angle_alpha   90.00
_cell.angle_beta   90.00
_cell.angle_gamma   90.00
#
_symmetry.space_group_name_H-M   'P 1'
#
loop_
_entity.id
_entity.type
_entity.pdbx_description
1 polymer ?
#
loop_
_entity_poly.entity_id
_entity_poly.type
_entity_poly.pdbx_seq_one_letter_code
_entity_poly.pdbx_strand_id
1 'polypeptide(L)'
;MSAYKPMNASEKQEYSERCRHPEIQALRPETEDTDDVWIPTLEQLQQLLTQKLPYPDRSVFQRTADGWEYQTYFREWAADYGTYIDTHRQFIGPDAESVLLQVLMALLGIGERWMV
;
A
#
# COMPACT_ATOMS: atom_id res chain seq x y z
N MET A 1 2.97 22.41 -15.77
CA MET A 1 2.92 22.68 -14.31
C MET A 1 1.85 21.78 -13.71
N SER A 2 2.20 20.59 -13.23
CA SER A 2 1.20 19.67 -12.65
C SER A 2 1.14 19.90 -11.14
N ALA A 3 0.12 20.62 -10.71
CA ALA A 3 -0.11 20.95 -9.30
C ALA A 3 -0.24 19.65 -8.50
N TYR A 4 0.66 19.45 -7.54
CA TYR A 4 0.46 18.44 -6.50
C TYR A 4 -0.80 18.87 -5.74
N LYS A 5 -1.86 18.08 -5.75
CA LYS A 5 -3.05 18.37 -4.93
C LYS A 5 -2.78 17.74 -3.56
N PRO A 6 -2.55 18.53 -2.50
CA PRO A 6 -2.39 17.96 -1.16
C PRO A 6 -3.70 17.31 -0.73
N MET A 7 -3.61 16.22 0.04
CA MET A 7 -4.79 15.59 0.66
C MET A 7 -5.60 16.64 1.44
N ASN A 8 -6.91 16.59 1.28
CA ASN A 8 -7.84 17.37 2.08
C ASN A 8 -8.00 16.76 3.48
N ALA A 9 -8.69 17.47 4.39
CA ALA A 9 -8.81 17.03 5.78
C ALA A 9 -9.51 15.67 5.95
N SER A 10 -10.49 15.35 5.11
CA SER A 10 -11.20 14.06 5.14
C SER A 10 -10.29 12.93 4.67
N GLU A 11 -9.53 13.14 3.60
CA GLU A 11 -8.59 12.15 3.05
C GLU A 11 -7.47 11.84 4.06
N LYS A 12 -6.96 12.85 4.76
CA LYS A 12 -5.96 12.67 5.82
C LYS A 12 -6.50 11.88 7.01
N GLN A 13 -7.76 12.11 7.37
CA GLN A 13 -8.41 11.36 8.45
C GLN A 13 -8.56 9.89 8.06
N GLU A 14 -9.08 9.60 6.87
CA GLU A 14 -9.23 8.23 6.36
C GLU A 14 -7.87 7.51 6.27
N TYR A 15 -6.85 8.20 5.77
CA TYR A 15 -5.48 7.69 5.72
C TYR A 15 -4.97 7.32 7.12
N SER A 16 -5.14 8.22 8.09
CA SER A 16 -4.71 8.00 9.47
C SER A 16 -5.47 6.85 10.14
N GLU A 17 -6.77 6.71 9.86
CA GLU A 17 -7.60 5.62 10.34
C GLU A 17 -7.14 4.27 9.76
N ARG A 18 -6.80 4.21 8.48
CA ARG A 18 -6.23 3.00 7.87
C ARG A 18 -4.88 2.64 8.48
N CYS A 19 -4.01 3.63 8.75
CA CYS A 19 -2.73 3.39 9.38
C CYS A 19 -2.86 2.73 10.77
N ARG A 20 -3.94 3.01 11.51
CA ARG A 20 -4.21 2.41 12.84
C ARG A 20 -4.48 0.89 12.80
N HIS A 21 -4.57 0.27 11.63
CA HIS A 21 -4.80 -1.17 11.53
C HIS A 21 -3.67 -1.95 12.24
N PRO A 22 -3.97 -2.97 13.06
CA PRO A 22 -2.97 -3.67 13.88
C PRO A 22 -1.78 -4.22 13.08
N GLU A 23 -2.04 -4.80 11.91
CA GLU A 23 -1.01 -5.38 11.04
C GLU A 23 -0.14 -4.31 10.39
N ILE A 24 -0.64 -3.07 10.24
CA ILE A 24 0.19 -1.93 9.81
C ILE A 24 1.02 -1.46 11.00
N GLN A 25 0.43 -1.28 12.18
CA GLN A 25 1.16 -0.89 13.40
C GLN A 25 2.25 -1.90 13.77
N ALA A 26 2.06 -3.19 13.48
CA ALA A 26 3.07 -4.22 13.66
C ALA A 26 4.31 -4.07 12.74
N LEU A 27 4.24 -3.23 11.71
CA LEU A 27 5.37 -2.92 10.82
C LEU A 27 6.17 -1.70 11.27
N ARG A 28 5.82 -1.09 12.40
CA ARG A 28 6.52 0.05 12.96
C ARG A 28 8.02 -0.25 13.12
N PRO A 29 8.91 0.61 12.60
CA PRO A 29 10.34 0.50 12.84
C PRO A 29 10.68 0.59 14.32
N GLU A 30 11.63 -0.23 14.80
CA GLU A 30 12.11 -0.20 16.19
C GLU A 30 12.72 1.16 16.58
N THR A 31 13.13 1.96 15.60
CA THR A 31 13.71 3.29 15.82
C THR A 31 12.67 4.38 16.09
N GLU A 32 11.38 4.11 15.91
CA GLU A 32 10.30 5.04 16.21
C GLU A 32 9.89 4.85 17.69
N ASP A 33 10.29 5.78 18.56
CA ASP A 33 10.22 5.65 20.03
C ASP A 33 9.11 6.55 20.62
N THR A 34 7.85 6.25 20.33
CA THR A 34 6.68 7.02 20.81
C THR A 34 5.49 6.11 21.11
N ASP A 35 4.74 6.36 22.18
CA ASP A 35 3.47 5.66 22.46
C ASP A 35 2.33 6.00 21.47
N ASP A 36 2.60 6.88 20.49
CA ASP A 36 1.62 7.32 19.50
C ASP A 36 1.44 6.32 18.35
N VAL A 37 0.29 6.45 17.68
CA VAL A 37 0.00 5.74 16.43
C VAL A 37 1.08 6.05 15.41
N TRP A 38 1.72 5.01 14.90
CA TRP A 38 2.71 5.16 13.85
C TRP A 38 2.02 5.45 12.51
N ILE A 39 2.38 6.56 11.86
CA ILE A 39 1.88 6.94 10.54
C ILE A 39 3.08 6.89 9.59
N PRO A 40 3.17 5.89 8.70
CA PRO A 40 4.33 5.73 7.83
C PRO A 40 4.42 6.88 6.82
N THR A 41 5.63 7.37 6.60
CA THR A 41 5.94 8.30 5.51
C THR A 41 5.94 7.59 4.15
N LEU A 42 5.87 8.36 3.06
CA LEU A 42 6.01 7.84 1.70
C LEU A 42 7.25 6.93 1.53
N GLU A 43 8.40 7.36 2.05
CA GLU A 43 9.67 6.62 1.94
C GLU A 43 9.62 5.31 2.72
N GLN A 44 9.05 5.33 3.92
CA GLN A 44 8.86 4.12 4.73
C GLN A 44 7.90 3.14 4.03
N LEU A 45 6.81 3.61 3.43
CA LEU A 45 5.90 2.78 2.64
C LEU A 45 6.62 2.13 1.44
N GLN A 46 7.41 2.90 0.69
CA GLN A 46 8.19 2.37 -0.43
C GLN A 46 9.17 1.30 0.04
N GLN A 47 9.92 1.56 1.12
CA GLN A 47 10.85 0.59 1.68
C GLN A 47 10.15 -0.71 2.12
N LEU A 48 9.00 -0.59 2.80
CA LEU A 48 8.22 -1.75 3.24
C LEU A 48 7.73 -2.59 2.06
N LEU A 49 7.24 -1.93 1.01
CA LEU A 49 6.81 -2.62 -0.21
C LEU A 49 7.99 -3.28 -0.92
N THR A 50 9.14 -2.61 -1.03
CA THR A 50 10.36 -3.20 -1.59
C THR A 50 10.81 -4.43 -0.80
N GLN A 51 10.68 -4.42 0.52
CA GLN A 51 11.10 -5.54 1.38
C GLN A 51 10.11 -6.71 1.40
N LYS A 52 8.81 -6.45 1.28
CA LYS A 52 7.76 -7.45 1.53
C LYS A 52 7.07 -7.97 0.28
N LEU A 53 7.07 -7.23 -0.83
CA LEU A 53 6.49 -7.73 -2.08
C LEU A 53 7.30 -8.94 -2.58
N PRO A 54 6.65 -9.92 -3.22
CA PRO A 54 7.35 -11.07 -3.78
C PRO A 54 8.23 -10.69 -4.98
N TYR A 55 7.83 -9.67 -5.74
CA TYR A 55 8.53 -9.21 -6.94
C TYR A 55 8.63 -7.67 -6.97
N PRO A 56 9.38 -7.05 -6.05
CA PRO A 56 9.46 -5.60 -5.94
C PRO A 56 10.00 -4.97 -7.23
N ASP A 57 10.99 -5.60 -7.88
CA ASP A 57 11.60 -5.12 -9.12
C ASP A 57 10.66 -5.16 -10.34
N ARG A 58 9.52 -5.84 -10.23
CA ARG A 58 8.47 -5.86 -11.26
C ARG A 58 7.36 -4.85 -10.99
N SER A 59 7.54 -3.99 -9.98
CA SER A 59 6.56 -2.99 -9.61
C SER A 59 6.87 -1.67 -10.30
N VAL A 60 5.82 -0.96 -10.71
CA VAL A 60 5.92 0.37 -11.33
C VAL A 60 5.10 1.33 -10.50
N PHE A 61 5.76 2.39 -10.00
CA PHE A 61 5.10 3.50 -9.31
C PHE A 61 5.31 4.79 -10.08
N GLN A 62 4.22 5.41 -10.53
CA GLN A 62 4.30 6.57 -11.40
C GLN A 62 3.14 7.55 -11.20
N ARG A 63 3.37 8.80 -11.62
CA ARG A 63 2.34 9.83 -11.68
C ARG A 63 1.64 9.77 -13.05
N THR A 64 0.32 9.78 -13.06
CA THR A 64 -0.53 9.78 -14.26
C THR A 64 -1.26 11.12 -14.41
N ALA A 65 -2.10 11.24 -15.44
CA ALA A 65 -2.97 12.42 -15.61
C ALA A 65 -4.00 12.55 -14.49
N ASP A 66 -4.47 11.41 -13.96
CA ASP A 66 -5.57 11.33 -12.99
C ASP A 66 -5.09 11.19 -11.54
N GLY A 67 -3.79 11.05 -11.31
CA GLY A 67 -3.20 10.96 -9.97
C GLY A 67 -1.93 10.13 -9.94
N TRP A 68 -1.92 9.11 -9.09
CA TRP A 68 -0.83 8.16 -8.89
C TRP A 68 -1.30 6.75 -9.18
N GLU A 69 -0.38 5.95 -9.69
CA GLU A 69 -0.61 4.56 -10.07
C GLU A 69 0.52 3.68 -9.55
N TYR A 70 0.15 2.53 -9.00
CA TYR A 70 1.08 1.46 -8.63
C TYR A 70 0.64 0.15 -9.29
N GLN A 71 1.52 -0.45 -10.08
CA GLN A 71 1.33 -1.77 -10.68
C GLN A 71 2.31 -2.76 -10.06
N THR A 72 1.86 -3.97 -9.72
CA THR A 72 2.71 -5.01 -9.12
C THR A 72 2.12 -6.41 -9.29
N TYR A 73 2.82 -7.41 -8.75
CA TYR A 73 2.40 -8.80 -8.74
C TYR A 73 2.34 -9.33 -7.32
N PHE A 74 1.25 -10.02 -6.99
CA PHE A 74 1.08 -10.76 -5.74
C PHE A 74 1.17 -12.25 -6.00
N ARG A 75 1.66 -12.99 -5.02
CA ARG A 75 1.64 -14.45 -5.04
C ARG A 75 0.51 -14.93 -4.15
N GLU A 76 -0.56 -15.42 -4.76
CA GLU A 76 -1.82 -15.72 -4.09
C GLU A 76 -2.16 -17.20 -4.19
N TRP A 77 -2.78 -17.74 -3.14
CA TRP A 77 -3.22 -19.14 -3.15
C TRP A 77 -4.53 -19.28 -3.92
N ALA A 78 -4.50 -20.03 -5.03
CA ALA A 78 -5.69 -20.36 -5.80
C ALA A 78 -6.20 -21.75 -5.40
N ALA A 79 -7.31 -21.77 -4.65
CA ALA A 79 -7.89 -23.01 -4.14
C ALA A 79 -8.29 -23.99 -5.26
N ASP A 80 -8.78 -23.49 -6.38
CA ASP A 80 -9.23 -24.30 -7.53
C ASP A 80 -8.11 -25.13 -8.16
N TYR A 81 -6.88 -24.63 -8.08
CA TYR A 81 -5.69 -25.27 -8.66
C TYR A 81 -4.79 -25.91 -7.59
N GLY A 82 -5.11 -25.73 -6.31
CA GLY A 82 -4.29 -26.20 -5.19
C GLY A 82 -2.84 -25.70 -5.25
N THR A 83 -2.62 -24.50 -5.76
CA THR A 83 -1.27 -23.93 -5.94
C THR A 83 -1.28 -22.41 -5.81
N TYR A 84 -0.09 -21.82 -5.67
CA TYR A 84 0.10 -20.39 -5.74
C TYR A 84 0.18 -19.92 -7.20
N ILE A 85 -0.51 -18.84 -7.50
CA ILE A 85 -0.45 -18.14 -8.80
C ILE A 85 0.05 -16.70 -8.59
N ASP A 86 0.68 -16.16 -9.63
CA ASP A 86 1.05 -14.76 -9.66
C ASP A 86 -0.10 -13.94 -10.26
N THR A 87 -0.63 -12.99 -9.48
CA THR A 87 -1.73 -12.11 -9.89
C THR A 87 -1.19 -10.69 -10.10
N HIS A 88 -1.39 -10.14 -11.30
CA HIS A 88 -1.12 -8.73 -11.55
C HIS A 88 -2.17 -7.86 -10.87
N ARG A 89 -1.74 -6.80 -10.18
CA ARG A 89 -2.63 -5.82 -9.53
C ARG A 89 -2.24 -4.40 -9.87
N GLN A 90 -3.25 -3.55 -10.02
CA GLN A 90 -3.13 -2.13 -10.31
C GLN A 90 -3.92 -1.34 -9.26
N PHE A 91 -3.29 -0.31 -8.69
CA PHE A 91 -3.86 0.59 -7.71
C PHE A 91 -3.76 2.01 -8.25
N ILE A 92 -4.86 2.76 -8.17
CA ILE A 92 -4.94 4.14 -8.67
C ILE A 92 -5.56 5.00 -7.58
N GLY A 93 -5.00 6.19 -7.37
CA GLY A 93 -5.50 7.12 -6.37
C GLY A 93 -5.03 8.55 -6.61
N PRO A 94 -5.64 9.52 -5.93
CA PRO A 94 -5.33 10.94 -6.12
C PRO A 94 -3.95 11.32 -5.56
N ASP A 95 -3.43 10.56 -4.60
CA ASP A 95 -2.20 10.85 -3.89
C ASP A 95 -1.30 9.60 -3.76
N ALA A 96 0.00 9.85 -3.61
CA ALA A 96 1.04 8.83 -3.59
C ALA A 96 0.95 7.92 -2.35
N GLU A 97 0.76 8.52 -1.16
CA GLU A 97 0.81 7.82 0.12
C GLU A 97 -0.37 6.86 0.26
N SER A 98 -1.57 7.27 -0.12
CA SER A 98 -2.78 6.44 -0.14
C SER A 98 -2.63 5.26 -1.09
N VAL A 99 -2.05 5.47 -2.29
CA VAL A 99 -1.82 4.37 -3.23
C VAL A 99 -0.86 3.34 -2.65
N LEU A 100 0.28 3.77 -2.10
CA LEU A 100 1.24 2.84 -1.48
C LEU A 100 0.66 2.16 -0.25
N LEU A 101 -0.13 2.87 0.56
CA LEU A 101 -0.82 2.29 1.71
C LEU A 101 -1.84 1.23 1.28
N GLN A 102 -2.60 1.47 0.20
CA GLN A 102 -3.53 0.48 -0.37
C GLN A 102 -2.79 -0.80 -0.82
N VAL A 103 -1.64 -0.65 -1.47
CA VAL A 103 -0.80 -1.79 -1.88
C VAL A 103 -0.32 -2.56 -0.65
N LEU A 104 0.14 -1.85 0.40
CA LEU A 104 0.59 -2.46 1.64
C LEU A 104 -0.55 -3.19 2.36
N MET A 105 -1.72 -2.59 2.44
CA MET A 105 -2.91 -3.22 3.01
C MET A 105 -3.29 -4.49 2.24
N ALA A 106 -3.29 -4.44 0.90
CA ALA A 106 -3.54 -5.63 0.08
C ALA A 106 -2.50 -6.74 0.31
N LEU A 107 -1.23 -6.38 0.50
CA LEU A 107 -0.15 -7.32 0.83
C LEU A 107 -0.34 -7.99 2.19
N LEU A 108 -0.85 -7.25 3.16
CA LEU A 108 -1.15 -7.74 4.49
C LEU A 108 -2.49 -8.47 4.56
N GLY A 109 -3.25 -8.52 3.46
CA GLY A 109 -4.60 -9.08 3.44
C GLY A 109 -5.63 -8.24 4.19
N ILE A 110 -5.35 -6.95 4.41
CA ILE A 110 -6.27 -6.00 5.05
C ILE A 110 -7.21 -5.43 3.98
N GLY A 111 -8.51 -5.53 4.25
CA GLY A 111 -9.58 -5.09 3.35
C GLY A 111 -10.37 -6.28 2.79
N GLU A 112 -11.22 -6.02 1.79
CA GLU A 112 -11.98 -7.10 1.19
C GLU A 112 -11.04 -8.10 0.53
N ARG A 113 -11.14 -9.35 0.99
CA ARG A 113 -10.52 -10.49 0.35
C ARG A 113 -11.18 -10.63 -1.02
N TRP A 114 -10.54 -10.10 -2.05
CA TRP A 114 -11.02 -10.15 -3.42
C TRP A 114 -11.22 -11.63 -3.79
N MET A 115 -12.48 -12.07 -3.83
CA MET A 115 -12.84 -13.36 -4.41
C MET A 115 -12.49 -13.26 -5.89
N VAL A 116 -11.43 -13.96 -6.27
CA VAL A 116 -11.03 -14.21 -7.66
C VAL A 116 -12.05 -15.15 -8.30
#